data_AF-A0A1B1ZJ56-F1
#
_entry.id   AF-A0A1B1ZJ56-F1
#
_cell.length_a   1.000
_cell.length_b   1.000
_cell.length_c   1.000
_cell.angle_alpha   90.00
_cell.angle_beta   90.00
_cell.angle_gamma   90.00
#
_symmetry.space_group_name_H-M   'P 1'
#
loop_
_entity.id
_entity.type
_entity.pdbx_description
1 polymer ?
#
loop_
_entity_poly.entity_id
_entity_poly.type
_entity_poly.pdbx_seq_one_letter_code
_entity_poly.pdbx_strand_id
1 'polypeptide(L)'
;MTRITTRRPNYRDNLPTIAADLAAGLRRLHLLLGQSDASPGRGGRELGVDALHEIVLLYSNASTTFTYLEGNQRYDDYAHLLDWHAAYFHDQDLTAAAEKVFATAGPFTGREDEELRLRWLAWLAEQRQASEQIRQRHARTAMEMRAVLKRMDARNVEFLKRLSITSGSTGPSVALAQAASRLGDSRTRTKLITAWRRHAEPGAAELTRVLDEAVNVRRATVSVEQDEDSTVLAQTFQECSVGPEEARCFLREFVIQARDQQSELESVIRSATGCTQRPMDHFGRFLRMRVPRGGVPTFRLEACLELLSTLALRVMGVQLTAVPEQPAHAFVFIVDRGGEELGSIDFDLLRPGSLSSHPPIDSMTAGSGNLAPIGAKAHVLCRVHPESGSDIGTSGNRVSFTAAEEIFHEFGHALSHLLPSHRLPSESGIGHLPLERLECASTWWERWLYHPDADDVLCPEGETLQSPALARQVRALETWSTTLQCAVAAAVDMEVHASSTDGHREAYERLSRELSLGDHCAFGDLPGYFTHLTWQAAPGAGFLYLWGAASSAKVFQRYQQVRLNDLPLPGPPDELSGLWLAPALRSPRPEIDPYFTFLRTAVANGPMDVTHS
;
A
#
# COMPACT_ATOMS: atom_id res chain seq x y z
N MET A 1 11.34 -14.91 -8.78
CA MET A 1 10.82 -14.40 -7.49
C MET A 1 9.83 -13.31 -7.88
N THR A 2 8.61 -13.17 -7.37
CA THR A 2 8.12 -13.28 -5.99
C THR A 2 6.64 -13.70 -6.02
N ARG A 3 6.22 -14.44 -4.99
CA ARG A 3 4.93 -15.13 -4.87
C ARG A 3 3.91 -14.22 -4.19
N ILE A 4 2.73 -14.04 -4.80
CA ILE A 4 1.48 -13.98 -4.02
C ILE A 4 0.98 -15.40 -3.94
N THR A 5 0.89 -15.96 -2.74
CA THR A 5 0.50 -17.35 -2.50
C THR A 5 -0.96 -17.46 -2.06
N THR A 6 -1.75 -18.36 -2.67
CA THR A 6 -3.13 -18.66 -2.25
C THR A 6 -3.32 -20.14 -1.86
N ARG A 7 -2.98 -20.49 -0.60
CA ARG A 7 -3.77 -21.31 0.35
C ARG A 7 -3.04 -21.51 1.71
N ARG A 8 -3.60 -20.84 2.73
CA ARG A 8 -3.50 -20.87 4.21
C ARG A 8 -2.41 -21.72 4.91
N PRO A 9 -1.47 -21.03 5.56
CA PRO A 9 -1.09 -21.21 6.96
C PRO A 9 -1.80 -20.15 7.83
N ASN A 10 -2.30 -20.52 9.02
CA ASN A 10 -2.83 -19.55 9.99
C ASN A 10 -1.65 -18.98 10.79
N TYR A 11 -1.38 -17.68 10.66
CA TYR A 11 -0.37 -16.97 11.46
C TYR A 11 -1.04 -16.38 12.71
N ARG A 12 -0.38 -16.51 13.87
CA ARG A 12 -1.01 -16.34 15.19
C ARG A 12 -0.21 -15.52 16.20
N ASP A 13 1.00 -15.09 15.87
CA ASP A 13 1.91 -14.57 16.91
C ASP A 13 1.69 -13.07 17.21
N ASN A 14 1.19 -12.29 16.24
CA ASN A 14 0.92 -10.85 16.40
C ASN A 14 -0.57 -10.52 16.70
N LEU A 15 -1.52 -11.31 16.17
CA LEU A 15 -2.96 -11.05 16.33
C LEU A 15 -3.44 -10.92 17.80
N PRO A 16 -2.93 -11.71 18.77
CA PRO A 16 -3.28 -11.53 20.18
C PRO A 16 -2.80 -10.18 20.75
N THR A 17 -1.62 -9.72 20.35
CA THR A 17 -1.08 -8.41 20.76
C THR A 17 -1.94 -7.29 20.18
N ILE A 18 -2.26 -7.37 18.89
CA ILE A 18 -3.17 -6.43 18.22
C ILE A 18 -4.54 -6.39 18.91
N ALA A 19 -5.11 -7.56 19.24
CA ALA A 19 -6.38 -7.64 19.96
C ALA A 19 -6.31 -6.98 21.35
N ALA A 20 -5.20 -7.17 22.07
CA ALA A 20 -4.98 -6.56 23.38
C ALA A 20 -4.85 -5.02 23.28
N ASP A 21 -4.14 -4.53 22.26
CA ASP A 21 -3.99 -3.09 21.98
C ASP A 21 -5.33 -2.45 21.61
N LEU A 22 -6.10 -3.05 20.70
CA LEU A 22 -7.46 -2.59 20.34
C LEU A 22 -8.40 -2.57 21.55
N ALA A 23 -8.36 -3.63 22.37
CA ALA A 23 -9.18 -3.71 23.57
C ALA A 23 -8.78 -2.65 24.62
N ALA A 24 -7.48 -2.39 24.78
CA ALA A 24 -6.98 -1.36 25.68
C ALA A 24 -7.37 0.04 25.20
N GLY A 25 -7.23 0.29 23.90
CA GLY A 25 -7.64 1.55 23.28
C GLY A 25 -9.14 1.81 23.44
N LEU A 26 -9.99 0.81 23.19
CA LEU A 26 -11.44 0.99 23.31
C LEU A 26 -11.87 1.23 24.76
N ARG A 27 -11.24 0.56 25.73
CA ARG A 27 -11.47 0.84 27.16
C ARG A 27 -11.09 2.28 27.51
N ARG A 28 -9.96 2.77 27.00
CA ARG A 28 -9.51 4.14 27.23
C ARG A 28 -10.46 5.15 26.59
N LEU A 29 -10.93 4.88 25.38
CA LEU A 29 -11.88 5.72 24.67
C LEU A 29 -13.19 5.87 25.47
N HIS A 30 -13.78 4.77 25.95
CA HIS A 30 -14.95 4.84 26.83
C HIS A 30 -14.70 5.64 28.11
N LEU A 31 -13.52 5.54 28.72
CA LEU A 31 -13.16 6.32 29.90
C LEU A 31 -13.07 7.82 29.60
N LEU A 32 -12.53 8.21 28.45
CA LEU A 32 -12.43 9.61 28.03
C LEU A 32 -13.81 10.19 27.69
N LEU A 33 -14.62 9.43 26.94
CA LEU A 33 -15.96 9.85 26.54
C LEU A 33 -16.95 9.90 27.71
N GLY A 34 -16.86 8.95 28.65
CA GLY A 34 -17.73 8.87 29.83
C GLY A 34 -17.46 9.93 30.92
N GLN A 35 -16.32 10.63 30.87
CA GLN A 35 -16.00 11.72 31.81
C GLN A 35 -16.88 12.97 31.59
N SER A 36 -17.57 13.08 30.46
CA SER A 36 -18.47 14.20 30.10
C SER A 36 -19.88 14.08 30.72
N ASP A 37 -20.30 12.91 31.20
CA ASP A 37 -21.64 12.66 31.76
C ASP A 37 -21.78 12.95 33.27
N ALA A 38 -20.77 13.55 33.91
CA ALA A 38 -20.85 13.93 35.31
C ALA A 38 -21.87 15.08 35.53
N SER A 39 -22.91 14.80 36.34
CA SER A 39 -24.01 15.72 36.65
C SER A 39 -23.57 17.14 37.04
N PRO A 40 -24.36 18.18 36.71
CA PRO A 40 -24.05 19.58 37.02
C PRO A 40 -24.07 19.79 38.54
N GLY A 41 -22.91 19.74 39.18
CA GLY A 41 -22.79 19.87 40.64
C GLY A 41 -21.49 19.34 41.25
N ARG A 42 -20.73 18.51 40.53
CA ARG A 42 -19.30 18.27 40.81
C ARG A 42 -18.56 18.72 39.57
N GLY A 43 -17.78 19.80 39.68
CA GLY A 43 -17.12 20.49 38.56
C GLY A 43 -16.72 19.51 37.45
N GLY A 44 -17.52 19.48 36.38
CA GLY A 44 -17.21 18.72 35.20
C GLY A 44 -15.87 19.24 34.70
N ARG A 45 -14.87 18.37 34.63
CA ARG A 45 -13.63 18.72 33.96
C ARG A 45 -13.99 18.86 32.49
N GLU A 46 -14.05 20.09 31.99
CA GLU A 46 -14.01 20.33 30.55
C GLU A 46 -12.85 19.52 29.97
N LEU A 47 -13.14 18.73 28.94
CA LEU A 47 -12.12 17.90 28.30
C LEU A 47 -11.08 18.86 27.68
N GLY A 48 -9.86 18.85 28.19
CA GLY A 48 -8.78 19.66 27.65
C GLY A 48 -8.30 19.16 26.29
N VAL A 49 -7.52 19.99 25.58
CA VAL A 49 -6.92 19.68 24.27
C VAL A 49 -6.20 18.32 24.28
N ASP A 50 -5.47 17.99 25.36
CA ASP A 50 -4.76 16.72 25.52
C ASP A 50 -5.68 15.49 25.41
N ALA A 51 -6.87 15.57 26.00
CA ALA A 51 -7.82 14.47 25.98
C ALA A 51 -8.50 14.32 24.60
N LEU A 52 -8.66 15.42 23.86
CA LEU A 52 -9.09 15.37 22.47
C LEU A 52 -8.03 14.70 21.60
N HIS A 53 -6.76 15.12 21.71
CA HIS A 53 -5.64 14.52 20.99
C HIS A 53 -5.50 13.02 21.30
N GLU A 54 -5.73 12.62 22.56
CA GLU A 54 -5.71 11.20 22.95
C GLU A 54 -6.84 10.40 22.30
N ILE A 55 -8.09 10.93 22.28
CA ILE A 55 -9.20 10.29 21.55
C ILE A 55 -8.84 10.15 20.07
N VAL A 56 -8.30 11.21 19.47
CA VAL A 56 -7.89 11.21 18.08
C VAL A 56 -6.88 10.11 17.78
N LEU A 57 -5.86 10.01 18.63
CA LEU A 57 -4.79 9.03 18.49
C LEU A 57 -5.31 7.59 18.61
N LEU A 58 -6.26 7.33 19.51
CA LEU A 58 -6.86 6.00 19.69
C LEU A 58 -7.60 5.51 18.45
N TYR A 59 -8.40 6.36 17.83
CA TYR A 59 -9.06 6.03 16.56
C TYR A 59 -8.06 5.90 15.42
N SER A 60 -7.04 6.76 15.37
CA SER A 60 -5.99 6.70 14.34
C SER A 60 -5.21 5.40 14.43
N ASN A 61 -4.78 4.99 15.62
CA ASN A 61 -4.11 3.70 15.86
C ASN A 61 -5.00 2.52 15.45
N ALA A 62 -6.29 2.54 15.82
CA ALA A 62 -7.23 1.49 15.42
C ALA A 62 -7.36 1.42 13.90
N SER A 63 -7.49 2.56 13.23
CA SER A 63 -7.60 2.59 11.78
C SER A 63 -6.35 2.07 11.07
N THR A 64 -5.17 2.59 11.41
CA THR A 64 -3.88 2.10 10.88
C THR A 64 -3.73 0.59 11.08
N THR A 65 -4.18 0.07 12.23
CA THR A 65 -4.18 -1.36 12.53
C THR A 65 -5.09 -2.14 11.59
N PHE A 66 -6.32 -1.68 11.32
CA PHE A 66 -7.21 -2.36 10.39
C PHE A 66 -6.73 -2.24 8.95
N THR A 67 -6.18 -1.10 8.52
CA THR A 67 -5.51 -0.97 7.21
C THR A 67 -4.40 -2.01 7.07
N TYR A 68 -3.58 -2.20 8.12
CA TYR A 68 -2.55 -3.24 8.17
C TYR A 68 -3.15 -4.65 8.05
N LEU A 69 -4.17 -4.98 8.86
CA LEU A 69 -4.81 -6.31 8.84
C LEU A 69 -5.47 -6.62 7.49
N GLU A 70 -6.13 -5.64 6.88
CA GLU A 70 -6.78 -5.78 5.58
C GLU A 70 -5.77 -5.93 4.44
N GLY A 71 -4.66 -5.17 4.47
CA GLY A 71 -3.52 -5.37 3.58
C GLY A 71 -2.93 -6.78 3.69
N ASN A 72 -3.03 -7.38 4.88
CA ASN A 72 -2.53 -8.72 5.21
C ASN A 72 -3.58 -9.83 5.17
N GLN A 73 -4.81 -9.55 4.71
CA GLN A 73 -5.94 -10.50 4.70
C GLN A 73 -5.69 -11.81 3.95
N ARG A 74 -4.66 -11.86 3.10
CA ARG A 74 -4.25 -13.08 2.39
C ARG A 74 -3.53 -14.07 3.31
N TYR A 75 -3.00 -13.58 4.43
CA TYR A 75 -2.12 -14.29 5.35
C TYR A 75 -2.80 -14.43 6.72
N ASP A 76 -3.42 -13.37 7.22
CA ASP A 76 -4.05 -13.36 8.54
C ASP A 76 -5.56 -13.57 8.46
N ASP A 77 -6.06 -14.50 9.28
CA ASP A 77 -7.50 -14.65 9.51
C ASP A 77 -7.92 -13.72 10.67
N TYR A 78 -7.99 -12.42 10.35
CA TYR A 78 -8.40 -11.38 11.28
C TYR A 78 -9.92 -11.25 11.41
N ALA A 79 -10.70 -12.20 10.89
CA ALA A 79 -12.17 -12.14 10.94
C ALA A 79 -12.70 -11.97 12.37
N HIS A 80 -12.03 -12.57 13.36
CA HIS A 80 -12.33 -12.44 14.78
C HIS A 80 -12.02 -11.05 15.36
N LEU A 81 -11.27 -10.21 14.64
CA LEU A 81 -10.98 -8.82 15.01
C LEU A 81 -11.96 -7.82 14.37
N LEU A 82 -12.80 -8.26 13.42
CA LEU A 82 -13.79 -7.38 12.79
C LEU A 82 -14.85 -6.88 13.79
N ASP A 83 -15.09 -7.60 14.88
CA ASP A 83 -15.94 -7.13 15.97
C ASP A 83 -15.37 -5.86 16.62
N TRP A 84 -14.03 -5.74 16.72
CA TRP A 84 -13.37 -4.51 17.17
C TRP A 84 -13.52 -3.39 16.14
N HIS A 85 -13.41 -3.69 14.84
CA HIS A 85 -13.66 -2.69 13.80
C HIS A 85 -15.06 -2.10 13.92
N ALA A 86 -16.07 -2.97 14.06
CA ALA A 86 -17.44 -2.54 14.27
C ALA A 86 -17.60 -1.72 15.57
N ALA A 87 -16.95 -2.14 16.66
CA ALA A 87 -16.99 -1.41 17.92
C ALA A 87 -16.40 0.01 17.83
N TYR A 88 -15.36 0.22 17.02
CA TYR A 88 -14.77 1.55 16.82
C TYR A 88 -15.56 2.41 15.83
N PHE A 89 -15.92 1.86 14.67
CA PHE A 89 -16.36 2.66 13.51
C PHE A 89 -17.85 2.52 13.18
N HIS A 90 -18.57 1.58 13.78
CA HIS A 90 -19.98 1.31 13.48
C HIS A 90 -20.90 1.36 14.71
N ASP A 91 -20.34 1.49 15.91
CA ASP A 91 -21.09 1.70 17.13
C ASP A 91 -21.65 3.14 17.15
N GLN A 92 -22.98 3.25 17.03
CA GLN A 92 -23.69 4.53 16.98
C GLN A 92 -23.69 5.24 18.34
N ASP A 93 -23.66 4.50 19.45
CA ASP A 93 -23.62 5.08 20.79
C ASP A 93 -22.24 5.68 21.05
N LEU A 94 -21.17 4.96 20.65
CA LEU A 94 -19.81 5.47 20.70
C LEU A 94 -19.63 6.71 19.81
N THR A 95 -20.15 6.66 18.59
CA THR A 95 -20.12 7.78 17.63
C THR A 95 -20.84 9.01 18.19
N ALA A 96 -22.04 8.83 18.74
CA ALA A 96 -22.81 9.92 19.35
C ALA A 96 -22.13 10.50 20.60
N ALA A 97 -21.51 9.65 21.42
CA ALA A 97 -20.74 10.09 22.59
C ALA A 97 -19.51 10.93 22.17
N ALA A 98 -18.78 10.49 21.14
CA ALA A 98 -17.68 11.25 20.56
C ALA A 98 -18.16 12.60 20.00
N GLU A 99 -19.25 12.63 19.22
CA GLU A 99 -19.82 13.86 18.63
C GLU A 99 -20.16 14.87 19.72
N LYS A 100 -20.81 14.42 20.80
CA LYS A 100 -21.13 15.24 21.98
C LYS A 100 -19.88 15.82 22.63
N VAL A 101 -18.86 15.00 22.87
CA VAL A 101 -17.60 15.46 23.49
C VAL A 101 -16.92 16.52 22.62
N PHE A 102 -16.74 16.26 21.32
CA PHE A 102 -16.10 17.22 20.40
C PHE A 102 -16.93 18.52 20.25
N ALA A 103 -18.25 18.44 20.35
CA ALA A 103 -19.11 19.62 20.28
C ALA A 103 -18.96 20.52 21.52
N THR A 104 -18.73 19.91 22.69
CA THR A 104 -18.62 20.62 23.98
C THR A 104 -17.21 21.03 24.38
N ALA A 105 -16.17 20.46 23.77
CA ALA A 105 -14.77 20.70 24.15
C ALA A 105 -14.21 22.06 23.68
N GLY A 106 -14.85 22.70 22.70
CA GLY A 106 -14.39 23.97 22.12
C GLY A 106 -15.37 25.14 22.33
N PRO A 107 -15.08 26.32 21.75
CA PRO A 107 -13.99 26.57 20.80
C PRO A 107 -12.61 26.66 21.48
N PHE A 108 -11.57 26.13 20.82
CA PHE A 108 -10.19 26.29 21.29
C PHE A 108 -9.57 27.60 20.82
N THR A 109 -8.65 28.16 21.62
CA THR A 109 -7.89 29.36 21.24
C THR A 109 -6.80 29.05 20.21
N GLY A 110 -6.30 27.81 20.17
CA GLY A 110 -5.35 27.33 19.18
C GLY A 110 -6.05 27.08 17.84
N ARG A 111 -5.58 27.71 16.77
CA ARG A 111 -6.19 27.58 15.44
C ARG A 111 -6.19 26.13 14.95
N GLU A 112 -5.09 25.41 15.13
CA GLU A 112 -4.92 24.03 14.67
C GLU A 112 -5.81 23.06 15.45
N ASP A 113 -5.94 23.24 16.77
CA ASP A 113 -6.81 22.42 17.61
C ASP A 113 -8.29 22.64 17.30
N GLU A 114 -8.69 23.88 17.00
CA GLU A 114 -10.07 24.19 16.61
C GLU A 114 -10.40 23.66 15.20
N GLU A 115 -9.49 23.80 14.24
CA GLU A 115 -9.64 23.19 12.91
C GLU A 115 -9.76 21.67 13.01
N LEU A 116 -8.94 21.02 13.85
CA LEU A 116 -9.01 19.59 14.13
C LEU A 116 -10.39 19.19 14.70
N ARG A 117 -10.87 19.91 15.72
CA ARG A 117 -12.16 19.65 16.36
C ARG A 117 -13.32 19.73 15.36
N LEU A 118 -13.32 20.76 14.52
CA LEU A 118 -14.38 20.98 13.53
C LEU A 118 -14.38 19.90 12.43
N ARG A 119 -13.20 19.47 11.96
CA ARG A 119 -13.08 18.36 11.00
C ARG A 119 -13.63 17.05 11.57
N TRP A 120 -13.32 16.76 12.83
CA TRP A 120 -13.85 15.58 13.52
C TRP A 120 -15.37 15.62 13.69
N LEU A 121 -15.94 16.78 13.99
CA LEU A 121 -17.39 16.94 14.08
C LEU A 121 -18.10 16.67 12.76
N ALA A 122 -17.53 17.15 11.65
CA ALA A 122 -18.05 16.86 10.32
C ALA A 122 -18.03 15.35 10.03
N TRP A 123 -16.88 14.70 10.27
CA TRP A 123 -16.73 13.26 10.07
C TRP A 123 -17.71 12.44 10.92
N LEU A 124 -17.85 12.73 12.22
CA LEU A 124 -18.79 12.03 13.11
C LEU A 124 -20.25 12.21 12.68
N ALA A 125 -20.61 13.40 12.20
CA ALA A 125 -21.95 13.68 11.69
C ALA A 125 -22.26 12.87 10.41
N GLU A 126 -21.29 12.69 9.52
CA GLU A 126 -21.41 11.85 8.32
C GLU A 126 -21.65 10.38 8.69
N GLN A 127 -20.85 9.83 9.63
CA GLN A 127 -20.99 8.45 10.08
C GLN A 127 -22.38 8.15 10.68
N ARG A 128 -22.98 9.15 11.36
CA ARG A 128 -24.33 9.06 11.93
C ARG A 128 -25.43 9.13 10.85
N GLN A 129 -25.22 9.90 9.79
CA GLN A 129 -26.23 10.13 8.74
C GLN A 129 -26.28 9.02 7.69
N ALA A 130 -25.19 8.26 7.52
CA ALA A 130 -25.15 7.16 6.54
C ALA A 130 -26.26 6.11 6.77
N SER A 131 -26.97 5.74 5.70
CA SER A 131 -28.06 4.75 5.75
C SER A 131 -27.56 3.34 6.02
N GLU A 132 -28.16 2.66 7.00
CA GLU A 132 -27.85 1.25 7.32
C GLU A 132 -28.03 0.31 6.12
N GLN A 133 -29.01 0.58 5.26
CA GLN A 133 -29.23 -0.20 4.05
C GLN A 133 -28.09 -0.03 3.03
N ILE A 134 -27.53 1.18 2.93
CA ILE A 134 -26.40 1.48 2.04
C ILE A 134 -25.15 0.74 2.55
N ARG A 135 -24.87 0.83 3.85
CA ARG A 135 -23.76 0.08 4.49
C ARG A 135 -23.85 -1.42 4.23
N GLN A 136 -25.03 -2.01 4.40
CA GLN A 136 -25.25 -3.43 4.12
C GLN A 136 -25.04 -3.80 2.66
N ARG A 137 -25.38 -2.91 1.72
CA ARG A 137 -25.12 -3.12 0.28
C ARG A 137 -23.64 -3.07 -0.05
N HIS A 138 -22.89 -2.11 0.51
CA HIS A 138 -21.43 -2.05 0.38
C HIS A 138 -20.75 -3.31 0.94
N ALA A 139 -21.15 -3.75 2.13
CA ALA A 139 -20.63 -4.99 2.72
C ALA A 139 -20.92 -6.22 1.83
N ARG A 140 -22.12 -6.29 1.25
CA ARG A 140 -22.52 -7.38 0.36
C ARG A 140 -21.69 -7.42 -0.93
N THR A 141 -21.48 -6.28 -1.60
CA THR A 141 -20.69 -6.23 -2.83
C THR A 141 -19.22 -6.58 -2.55
N ALA A 142 -18.66 -6.12 -1.42
CA ALA A 142 -17.31 -6.50 -1.00
C ALA A 142 -17.18 -8.02 -0.73
N MET A 143 -18.18 -8.63 -0.06
CA MET A 143 -18.22 -10.08 0.15
C MET A 143 -18.31 -10.86 -1.16
N GLU A 144 -19.18 -10.43 -2.08
CA GLU A 144 -19.34 -11.11 -3.37
C GLU A 144 -18.07 -10.99 -4.23
N MET A 145 -17.41 -9.81 -4.22
CA MET A 145 -16.13 -9.61 -4.90
C MET A 145 -15.07 -10.60 -4.40
N ARG A 146 -14.94 -10.76 -3.07
CA ARG A 146 -14.04 -11.77 -2.48
C ARG A 146 -14.41 -13.20 -2.91
N ALA A 147 -15.70 -13.51 -2.98
CA ALA A 147 -16.17 -14.83 -3.41
C ALA A 147 -15.83 -15.11 -4.88
N VAL A 148 -16.02 -14.14 -5.77
CA VAL A 148 -15.63 -14.23 -7.20
C VAL A 148 -14.14 -14.47 -7.35
N LEU A 149 -13.30 -13.68 -6.69
CA LEU A 149 -11.84 -13.83 -6.72
C LEU A 149 -11.40 -15.24 -6.27
N LYS A 150 -12.00 -15.76 -5.18
CA LYS A 150 -11.73 -17.12 -4.70
C LYS A 150 -12.15 -18.20 -5.71
N ARG A 151 -13.28 -18.02 -6.41
CA ARG A 151 -13.72 -18.92 -7.49
C ARG A 151 -12.80 -18.86 -8.70
N MET A 152 -12.32 -17.66 -9.07
CA MET A 152 -11.34 -17.48 -10.15
C MET A 152 -10.04 -18.23 -9.85
N ASP A 153 -9.48 -18.04 -8.67
CA ASP A 153 -8.26 -18.73 -8.24
C ASP A 153 -8.41 -20.25 -8.27
N ALA A 154 -9.53 -20.78 -7.75
CA ALA A 154 -9.78 -22.22 -7.77
C ALA A 154 -9.84 -22.78 -9.21
N ARG A 155 -10.54 -22.09 -10.12
CA ARG A 155 -10.60 -22.45 -11.55
C ARG A 155 -9.23 -22.39 -12.22
N ASN A 156 -8.45 -21.37 -11.90
CA ASN A 156 -7.13 -21.14 -12.44
C ASN A 156 -6.12 -22.20 -12.01
N VAL A 157 -6.16 -22.62 -10.74
CA VAL A 157 -5.35 -23.74 -10.23
C VAL A 157 -5.73 -25.04 -10.95
N GLU A 158 -7.01 -25.29 -11.18
CA GLU A 158 -7.46 -26.49 -11.90
C GLU A 158 -7.00 -26.51 -13.36
N PHE A 159 -7.01 -25.35 -14.04
CA PHE A 159 -6.46 -25.21 -15.38
C PHE A 159 -4.96 -25.59 -15.43
N LEU A 160 -4.17 -25.09 -14.47
CA LEU A 160 -2.73 -25.38 -14.43
C LEU A 160 -2.44 -26.85 -14.14
N LYS A 161 -3.24 -27.50 -13.28
CA LYS A 161 -3.13 -28.94 -13.00
C LYS A 161 -3.30 -29.78 -14.26
N ARG A 162 -4.25 -29.42 -15.14
CA ARG A 162 -4.45 -30.11 -16.44
C ARG A 162 -3.25 -29.99 -17.37
N LEU A 163 -2.45 -28.93 -17.21
CA LEU A 163 -1.20 -28.71 -17.94
C LEU A 163 0.03 -29.29 -17.22
N SER A 164 -0.16 -30.03 -16.12
CA SER A 164 0.93 -30.50 -15.25
C SER A 164 1.83 -29.38 -14.71
N ILE A 165 1.29 -28.16 -14.60
CA ILE A 165 1.97 -27.00 -14.00
C ILE A 165 1.54 -26.94 -12.54
N THR A 166 2.49 -27.14 -11.63
CA THR A 166 2.24 -27.00 -10.20
C THR A 166 2.32 -25.53 -9.81
N SER A 167 1.23 -25.02 -9.23
CA SER A 167 1.25 -23.68 -8.63
C SER A 167 2.08 -23.68 -7.34
N GLY A 168 2.18 -24.80 -6.61
CA GLY A 168 2.90 -24.84 -5.32
C GLY A 168 2.30 -23.82 -4.36
N SER A 169 3.13 -23.12 -3.58
CA SER A 169 2.64 -21.94 -2.86
C SER A 169 2.41 -20.74 -3.77
N THR A 170 3.06 -20.64 -4.94
CA THR A 170 2.89 -19.57 -5.95
C THR A 170 1.43 -19.46 -6.42
N GLY A 171 0.91 -18.24 -6.54
CA GLY A 171 -0.40 -17.98 -7.14
C GLY A 171 -0.47 -18.40 -8.61
N PRO A 172 -1.67 -18.70 -9.12
CA PRO A 172 -1.86 -19.31 -10.43
C PRO A 172 -1.22 -18.51 -11.59
N SER A 173 -1.45 -17.20 -11.65
CA SER A 173 -0.89 -16.35 -12.72
C SER A 173 0.64 -16.34 -12.73
N VAL A 174 1.27 -16.37 -11.55
CA VAL A 174 2.74 -16.42 -11.40
C VAL A 174 3.27 -17.77 -11.87
N ALA A 175 2.61 -18.87 -11.49
CA ALA A 175 3.00 -20.20 -11.93
C ALA A 175 2.91 -20.36 -13.46
N LEU A 176 1.87 -19.78 -14.08
CA LEU A 176 1.75 -19.69 -15.53
C LEU A 176 2.92 -18.90 -16.14
N ALA A 177 3.20 -17.69 -15.64
CA ALA A 177 4.29 -16.85 -16.15
C ALA A 177 5.65 -17.56 -16.04
N GLN A 178 5.90 -18.27 -14.93
CA GLN A 178 7.10 -19.08 -14.74
C GLN A 178 7.18 -20.24 -15.73
N ALA A 179 6.09 -20.97 -15.96
CA ALA A 179 6.03 -22.04 -16.95
C ALA A 179 6.27 -21.49 -18.36
N ALA A 180 5.60 -20.40 -18.73
CA ALA A 180 5.77 -19.73 -20.02
C ALA A 180 7.21 -19.25 -20.24
N SER A 181 7.87 -18.70 -19.21
CA SER A 181 9.26 -18.23 -19.30
C SER A 181 10.26 -19.33 -19.70
N ARG A 182 9.96 -20.60 -19.36
CA ARG A 182 10.83 -21.76 -19.63
C ARG A 182 10.73 -22.25 -21.07
N LEU A 183 9.62 -21.95 -21.75
CA LEU A 183 9.37 -22.36 -23.12
C LEU A 183 10.23 -21.53 -24.08
N GLY A 184 11.10 -22.19 -24.86
CA GLY A 184 11.96 -21.53 -25.84
C GLY A 184 11.22 -21.03 -27.08
N ASP A 185 10.22 -21.78 -27.55
CA ASP A 185 9.43 -21.45 -28.73
C ASP A 185 8.39 -20.35 -28.45
N SER A 186 8.44 -19.25 -29.21
CA SER A 186 7.51 -18.12 -29.06
C SER A 186 6.07 -18.52 -29.38
N ARG A 187 5.84 -19.36 -30.40
CA ARG A 187 4.48 -19.79 -30.78
C ARG A 187 3.81 -20.58 -29.65
N THR A 188 4.54 -21.47 -28.99
CA THR A 188 4.03 -22.24 -27.85
C THR A 188 3.72 -21.34 -26.66
N ARG A 189 4.57 -20.33 -26.37
CA ARG A 189 4.26 -19.32 -25.33
C ARG A 189 2.96 -18.58 -25.64
N THR A 190 2.80 -18.09 -26.87
CA THR A 190 1.59 -17.37 -27.31
C THR A 190 0.34 -18.26 -27.19
N LYS A 191 0.41 -19.53 -27.59
CA LYS A 191 -0.70 -20.49 -27.43
C LYS A 191 -1.10 -20.68 -25.97
N LEU A 192 -0.12 -20.90 -25.08
CA LEU A 192 -0.37 -21.08 -23.65
C LEU A 192 -1.06 -19.87 -23.03
N ILE A 193 -0.54 -18.67 -23.29
CA ILE A 193 -1.06 -17.42 -22.70
C ILE A 193 -2.43 -17.07 -23.29
N THR A 194 -2.64 -17.33 -24.58
CA THR A 194 -3.96 -17.15 -25.21
C THR A 194 -5.00 -18.11 -24.62
N ALA A 195 -4.64 -19.38 -24.41
CA ALA A 195 -5.53 -20.35 -23.77
C ALA A 195 -5.86 -19.95 -22.33
N TRP A 196 -4.87 -19.43 -21.58
CA TRP A 196 -5.09 -18.89 -20.24
C TRP A 196 -6.09 -17.73 -20.23
N ARG A 197 -5.90 -16.73 -21.10
CA ARG A 197 -6.80 -15.57 -21.16
C ARG A 197 -8.25 -15.98 -21.44
N ARG A 198 -8.46 -16.89 -22.41
CA ARG A 198 -9.79 -17.43 -22.72
C ARG A 198 -10.40 -18.19 -21.54
N HIS A 199 -9.58 -18.92 -20.77
CA HIS A 199 -10.02 -19.60 -19.56
C HIS A 199 -10.41 -18.62 -18.44
N ALA A 200 -9.66 -17.53 -18.29
CA ALA A 200 -9.87 -16.52 -17.24
C ALA A 200 -11.03 -15.55 -17.55
N GLU A 201 -11.37 -15.37 -18.83
CA GLU A 201 -12.35 -14.38 -19.31
C GLU A 201 -13.72 -14.42 -18.61
N PRO A 202 -14.38 -15.58 -18.40
CA PRO A 202 -15.66 -15.62 -17.70
C PRO A 202 -15.57 -15.13 -16.25
N GLY A 203 -14.45 -15.40 -15.57
CA GLY A 203 -14.20 -14.91 -14.22
C GLY A 203 -13.95 -13.41 -14.18
N ALA A 204 -13.21 -12.88 -15.16
CA ALA A 204 -13.02 -11.44 -15.30
C ALA A 204 -14.34 -10.72 -15.57
N ALA A 205 -15.22 -11.26 -16.43
CA ALA A 205 -16.54 -10.70 -16.70
C ALA A 205 -17.46 -10.72 -15.45
N GLU A 206 -17.43 -11.82 -14.69
CA GLU A 206 -18.14 -11.94 -13.41
C GLU A 206 -17.65 -10.90 -12.39
N LEU A 207 -16.33 -10.71 -12.29
CA LEU A 207 -15.72 -9.70 -11.42
C LEU A 207 -16.10 -8.28 -11.83
N THR A 208 -16.01 -7.95 -13.13
CA THR A 208 -16.42 -6.64 -13.66
C THR A 208 -17.87 -6.32 -13.30
N ARG A 209 -18.79 -7.27 -13.42
CA ARG A 209 -20.19 -7.07 -13.03
C ARG A 209 -20.36 -6.69 -11.56
N VAL A 210 -19.61 -7.34 -10.66
CA VAL A 210 -19.66 -7.02 -9.21
C VAL A 210 -19.04 -5.65 -8.92
N LEU A 211 -17.97 -5.29 -9.63
CA LEU A 211 -17.35 -3.96 -9.53
C LEU A 211 -18.31 -2.87 -10.01
N ASP A 212 -19.00 -3.07 -11.15
CA ASP A 212 -20.01 -2.13 -11.65
C ASP A 212 -21.20 -2.01 -10.69
N GLU A 213 -21.60 -3.10 -10.03
CA GLU A 213 -22.63 -3.05 -9.00
C GLU A 213 -22.18 -2.25 -7.77
N ALA A 214 -20.92 -2.38 -7.35
CA ALA A 214 -20.35 -1.56 -6.28
C ALA A 214 -20.34 -0.06 -6.65
N VAL A 215 -20.00 0.29 -7.89
CA VAL A 215 -20.09 1.67 -8.39
C VAL A 215 -21.54 2.18 -8.33
N ASN A 216 -22.52 1.37 -8.74
CA ASN A 216 -23.93 1.78 -8.69
C ASN A 216 -24.45 1.95 -7.26
N VAL A 217 -23.96 1.16 -6.30
CA VAL A 217 -24.25 1.39 -4.87
C VAL A 217 -23.69 2.75 -4.43
N ARG A 218 -22.44 3.09 -4.78
CA ARG A 218 -21.84 4.39 -4.48
C ARG A 218 -22.64 5.56 -5.06
N ARG A 219 -23.03 5.48 -6.34
CA ARG A 219 -23.85 6.51 -7.00
C ARG A 219 -25.17 6.75 -6.27
N ALA A 220 -25.83 5.68 -5.85
CA ALA A 220 -27.09 5.78 -5.11
C ALA A 220 -26.93 6.46 -3.75
N THR A 221 -25.76 6.35 -3.11
CA THR A 221 -25.43 7.09 -1.88
C THR A 221 -25.37 8.59 -2.14
N VAL A 222 -24.62 9.00 -3.18
CA VAL A 222 -24.45 10.42 -3.53
C VAL A 222 -25.77 11.09 -3.89
N SER A 223 -26.61 10.42 -4.69
CA SER A 223 -27.91 10.96 -5.12
C SER A 223 -28.91 11.15 -3.97
N VAL A 224 -28.71 10.52 -2.82
CA VAL A 224 -29.60 10.67 -1.64
C VAL A 224 -29.15 11.84 -0.76
N GLU A 225 -27.87 12.16 -0.76
CA GLU A 225 -27.25 13.07 0.22
C GLU A 225 -27.00 14.50 -0.32
N GLN A 226 -26.99 14.72 -1.65
CA GLN A 226 -26.56 15.99 -2.25
C GLN A 226 -27.30 16.40 -3.55
N ASP A 227 -26.94 17.59 -4.06
CA ASP A 227 -27.44 18.26 -5.27
C ASP A 227 -27.33 17.39 -6.55
N GLU A 228 -28.14 17.68 -7.57
CA GLU A 228 -28.32 16.86 -8.79
C GLU A 228 -27.01 16.69 -9.61
N ASP A 229 -26.03 17.55 -9.38
CA ASP A 229 -24.71 17.57 -10.03
C ASP A 229 -23.58 16.85 -9.24
N SER A 230 -23.86 16.31 -8.04
CA SER A 230 -22.83 15.65 -7.23
C SER A 230 -22.51 14.23 -7.74
N THR A 231 -21.22 13.93 -7.91
CA THR A 231 -20.72 12.62 -8.37
C THR A 231 -19.89 11.95 -7.29
N VAL A 232 -19.70 10.62 -7.38
CA VAL A 232 -18.80 9.88 -6.47
C VAL A 232 -17.40 10.47 -6.53
N LEU A 233 -16.91 10.81 -7.73
CA LEU A 233 -15.62 11.46 -7.89
C LEU A 233 -15.57 12.82 -7.18
N ALA A 234 -16.63 13.63 -7.29
CA ALA A 234 -16.68 14.94 -6.64
C ALA A 234 -16.58 14.84 -5.11
N GLN A 235 -17.20 13.82 -4.50
CA GLN A 235 -17.07 13.54 -3.07
C GLN A 235 -15.63 13.18 -2.69
N THR A 236 -15.01 12.22 -3.38
CA THR A 236 -13.60 11.84 -3.13
C THR A 236 -12.66 13.04 -3.25
N PHE A 237 -12.91 13.93 -4.22
CA PHE A 237 -12.08 15.12 -4.44
C PHE A 237 -12.28 16.23 -3.39
N GLN A 238 -13.23 16.11 -2.45
CA GLN A 238 -13.28 16.96 -1.25
C GLN A 238 -12.10 16.69 -0.30
N GLU A 239 -11.52 15.48 -0.36
CA GLU A 239 -10.33 15.08 0.39
C GLU A 239 -9.03 15.36 -0.36
N CYS A 240 -9.10 15.85 -1.61
CA CYS A 240 -7.95 16.24 -2.41
C CYS A 240 -7.69 17.75 -2.28
N SER A 241 -6.43 18.17 -2.42
CA SER A 241 -6.11 19.61 -2.56
C SER A 241 -6.09 20.08 -4.02
N VAL A 242 -6.11 19.14 -4.96
CA VAL A 242 -6.11 19.35 -6.40
C VAL A 242 -7.49 19.11 -6.99
N GLY A 243 -7.79 19.73 -8.14
CA GLY A 243 -9.07 19.53 -8.81
C GLY A 243 -9.13 18.23 -9.62
N PRO A 244 -10.32 17.66 -9.85
CA PRO A 244 -10.49 16.43 -10.62
C PRO A 244 -9.92 16.54 -12.04
N GLU A 245 -10.04 17.70 -12.67
CA GLU A 245 -9.56 17.89 -14.04
C GLU A 245 -8.05 18.05 -14.16
N GLU A 246 -7.39 18.49 -13.09
CA GLU A 246 -5.92 18.49 -13.00
C GLU A 246 -5.38 17.07 -12.90
N ALA A 247 -5.97 16.24 -12.04
CA ALA A 247 -5.64 14.81 -11.92
C ALA A 247 -5.94 14.05 -13.23
N ARG A 248 -7.05 14.37 -13.89
CA ARG A 248 -7.42 13.76 -15.18
C ARG A 248 -6.43 14.11 -16.30
N CYS A 249 -6.00 15.38 -16.38
CA CYS A 249 -4.95 15.80 -17.31
C CYS A 249 -3.62 15.08 -17.04
N PHE A 250 -3.22 15.01 -15.77
CA PHE A 250 -2.03 14.28 -15.34
C PHE A 250 -2.05 12.81 -15.79
N LEU A 251 -3.16 12.09 -15.56
CA LEU A 251 -3.27 10.69 -15.97
C LEU A 251 -3.18 10.49 -17.48
N ARG A 252 -3.80 11.36 -18.28
CA ARG A 252 -3.73 11.26 -19.75
C ARG A 252 -2.30 11.39 -20.26
N GLU A 253 -1.57 12.39 -19.77
CA GLU A 253 -0.16 12.57 -20.10
C GLU A 253 0.69 11.38 -19.63
N PHE A 254 0.42 10.88 -18.43
CA PHE A 254 1.12 9.73 -17.88
C PHE A 254 0.89 8.46 -18.71
N VAL A 255 -0.36 8.20 -19.14
CA VAL A 255 -0.70 7.07 -20.02
C VAL A 255 0.02 7.18 -21.36
N ILE A 256 0.08 8.38 -21.96
CA ILE A 256 0.79 8.59 -23.22
C ILE A 256 2.27 8.23 -23.06
N GLN A 257 2.95 8.77 -22.03
CA GLN A 257 4.35 8.46 -21.79
C GLN A 257 4.57 6.97 -21.46
N ALA A 258 3.70 6.36 -20.65
CA ALA A 258 3.77 4.94 -20.31
C ALA A 258 3.62 4.03 -21.53
N ARG A 259 2.75 4.39 -22.47
CA ARG A 259 2.55 3.66 -23.74
C ARG A 259 3.79 3.74 -24.63
N ASP A 260 4.38 4.93 -24.75
CA ASP A 260 5.59 5.12 -25.54
C ASP A 260 6.76 4.34 -24.91
N GLN A 261 6.90 4.39 -23.59
CA GLN A 261 7.84 3.56 -22.84
C GLN A 261 7.61 2.06 -23.09
N GLN A 262 6.35 1.59 -23.01
CA GLN A 262 6.04 0.18 -23.24
C GLN A 262 6.38 -0.23 -24.68
N SER A 263 6.20 0.65 -25.67
CA SER A 263 6.57 0.39 -27.06
C SER A 263 8.08 0.15 -27.23
N GLU A 264 8.91 0.92 -26.51
CA GLU A 264 10.36 0.67 -26.45
C GLU A 264 10.66 -0.73 -25.90
N LEU A 265 10.07 -1.09 -24.75
CA LEU A 265 10.25 -2.40 -24.12
C LEU A 265 9.76 -3.55 -25.02
N GLU A 266 8.62 -3.39 -25.67
CA GLU A 266 8.06 -4.36 -26.62
C GLU A 266 8.99 -4.61 -27.81
N SER A 267 9.66 -3.56 -28.33
CA SER A 267 10.67 -3.69 -29.38
C SER A 267 11.85 -4.56 -28.92
N VAL A 268 12.37 -4.29 -27.72
CA VAL A 268 13.49 -5.05 -27.16
C VAL A 268 13.10 -6.51 -26.91
N ILE A 269 11.90 -6.77 -26.36
CA ILE A 269 11.40 -8.13 -26.15
C ILE A 269 11.22 -8.86 -27.49
N ARG A 270 10.73 -8.17 -28.52
CA ARG A 270 10.55 -8.73 -29.87
C ARG A 270 11.88 -9.20 -30.44
N SER A 271 12.88 -8.34 -30.45
CA SER A 271 14.22 -8.66 -30.93
C SER A 271 14.86 -9.81 -30.14
N ALA A 272 14.72 -9.81 -28.81
CA ALA A 272 15.32 -10.82 -27.96
C ALA A 272 14.64 -12.21 -28.05
N THR A 273 13.32 -12.25 -28.21
CA THR A 273 12.55 -13.50 -28.06
C THR A 273 11.99 -14.06 -29.36
N GLY A 274 12.08 -13.31 -30.47
CA GLY A 274 11.56 -13.69 -31.78
C GLY A 274 10.03 -13.83 -31.82
N CYS A 275 9.31 -13.20 -30.88
CA CYS A 275 7.85 -13.19 -30.92
C CYS A 275 7.33 -12.26 -32.03
N THR A 276 6.19 -12.58 -32.63
CA THR A 276 5.58 -11.76 -33.68
C THR A 276 4.32 -11.04 -33.22
N GLN A 277 3.73 -11.45 -32.10
CA GLN A 277 2.49 -10.91 -31.57
C GLN A 277 2.63 -10.73 -30.05
N ARG A 278 2.02 -9.66 -29.52
CA ARG A 278 1.95 -9.36 -28.08
C ARG A 278 3.28 -9.54 -27.34
N PRO A 279 4.31 -8.73 -27.61
CA PRO A 279 5.64 -8.93 -27.03
C PRO A 279 5.65 -9.04 -25.51
N MET A 280 4.76 -8.32 -24.81
CA MET A 280 4.63 -8.41 -23.34
C MET A 280 4.30 -9.81 -22.82
N ASP A 281 3.63 -10.67 -23.61
CA ASP A 281 3.41 -12.10 -23.28
C ASP A 281 4.74 -12.87 -23.12
N HIS A 282 5.82 -12.35 -23.69
CA HIS A 282 7.14 -12.96 -23.68
C HIS A 282 8.11 -12.27 -22.70
N PHE A 283 7.65 -11.28 -21.91
CA PHE A 283 8.46 -10.56 -20.93
C PHE A 283 9.18 -11.50 -19.94
N GLY A 284 8.47 -12.48 -19.39
CA GLY A 284 9.08 -13.46 -18.47
C GLY A 284 10.20 -14.29 -19.12
N ARG A 285 10.08 -14.61 -20.42
CA ARG A 285 11.16 -15.27 -21.18
C ARG A 285 12.32 -14.30 -21.41
N PHE A 286 12.02 -13.06 -21.75
CA PHE A 286 13.00 -12.00 -21.94
C PHE A 286 13.87 -11.80 -20.69
N LEU A 287 13.26 -11.71 -19.50
CA LEU A 287 13.99 -11.65 -18.23
C LEU A 287 14.82 -12.91 -17.99
N ARG A 288 14.25 -14.11 -18.19
CA ARG A 288 14.94 -15.38 -17.99
C ARG A 288 16.20 -15.54 -18.87
N MET A 289 16.23 -14.91 -20.04
CA MET A 289 17.39 -14.93 -20.94
C MET A 289 18.56 -14.07 -20.44
N ARG A 290 18.29 -13.10 -19.56
CA ARG A 290 19.28 -12.11 -19.08
C ARG A 290 19.66 -12.30 -17.61
N VAL A 291 18.76 -12.83 -16.80
CA VAL A 291 19.05 -13.18 -15.40
C VAL A 291 19.98 -14.42 -15.36
N PRO A 292 21.13 -14.37 -14.67
CA PRO A 292 22.05 -15.49 -14.55
C PRO A 292 21.42 -16.72 -13.88
N ARG A 293 22.04 -17.89 -14.02
CA ARG A 293 21.55 -19.14 -13.41
C ARG A 293 21.42 -19.07 -11.87
N GLY A 294 22.23 -18.24 -11.21
CA GLY A 294 22.15 -17.99 -9.76
C GLY A 294 20.90 -17.22 -9.32
N GLY A 295 20.13 -16.67 -10.27
CA GLY A 295 18.93 -15.89 -9.98
C GLY A 295 19.24 -14.42 -9.69
N VAL A 296 18.25 -13.77 -9.10
CA VAL A 296 18.34 -12.38 -8.60
C VAL A 296 18.78 -12.46 -7.14
N PRO A 297 19.77 -11.65 -6.70
CA PRO A 297 20.26 -11.72 -5.33
C PRO A 297 19.18 -11.31 -4.31
N THR A 298 19.32 -11.85 -3.11
CA THR A 298 18.56 -11.50 -1.90
C THR A 298 19.48 -10.79 -0.91
N PHE A 299 18.94 -10.03 0.04
CA PHE A 299 19.70 -9.20 0.98
C PHE A 299 19.36 -9.58 2.42
N ARG A 300 20.30 -9.40 3.35
CA ARG A 300 20.01 -9.56 4.79
C ARG A 300 19.02 -8.49 5.22
N LEU A 301 17.96 -8.88 5.93
CA LEU A 301 16.95 -7.95 6.45
C LEU A 301 17.59 -6.91 7.36
N GLU A 302 18.55 -7.33 8.19
CA GLU A 302 19.28 -6.45 9.10
C GLU A 302 20.04 -5.36 8.33
N ALA A 303 20.61 -5.68 7.18
CA ALA A 303 21.29 -4.70 6.32
C ALA A 303 20.29 -3.72 5.69
N CYS A 304 19.09 -4.18 5.32
CA CYS A 304 18.02 -3.29 4.85
C CYS A 304 17.56 -2.32 5.95
N LEU A 305 17.39 -2.81 7.19
CA LEU A 305 16.99 -2.00 8.34
C LEU A 305 18.10 -1.03 8.78
N GLU A 306 19.38 -1.42 8.66
CA GLU A 306 20.54 -0.56 8.91
C GLU A 306 20.61 0.60 7.90
N LEU A 307 20.44 0.30 6.60
CA LEU A 307 20.36 1.31 5.55
C LEU A 307 19.22 2.29 5.83
N LEU A 308 18.02 1.76 6.13
CA LEU A 308 16.83 2.54 6.44
C LEU A 308 17.04 3.44 7.66
N SER A 309 17.62 2.93 8.74
CA SER A 309 17.92 3.70 9.96
C SER A 309 18.94 4.81 9.69
N THR A 310 19.98 4.51 8.91
CA THR A 310 21.01 5.49 8.51
C THR A 310 20.39 6.64 7.72
N LEU A 311 19.54 6.31 6.75
CA LEU A 311 18.84 7.28 5.92
C LEU A 311 17.83 8.10 6.73
N ALA A 312 17.06 7.48 7.63
CA ALA A 312 16.11 8.17 8.50
C ALA A 312 16.79 9.28 9.31
N LEU A 313 17.95 8.96 9.88
CA LEU A 313 18.73 9.92 10.67
C LEU A 313 19.37 11.01 9.81
N ARG A 314 19.93 10.64 8.65
CA ARG A 314 20.64 11.60 7.78
C ARG A 314 19.75 12.49 6.93
N VAL A 315 18.54 12.03 6.60
CA VAL A 315 17.63 12.80 5.76
C VAL A 315 16.62 13.58 6.61
N MET A 316 16.07 12.96 7.65
CA MET A 316 14.97 13.57 8.41
C MET A 316 15.30 13.85 9.89
N GLY A 317 16.52 13.52 10.33
CA GLY A 317 16.87 13.62 11.75
C GLY A 317 16.06 12.68 12.64
N VAL A 318 15.48 11.61 12.06
CA VAL A 318 14.69 10.61 12.76
C VAL A 318 15.62 9.49 13.20
N GLN A 319 15.70 9.27 14.51
CA GLN A 319 16.47 8.20 15.11
C GLN A 319 15.56 6.99 15.36
N LEU A 320 16.02 5.81 14.94
CA LEU A 320 15.38 4.54 15.23
C LEU A 320 16.21 3.79 16.26
N THR A 321 15.65 3.55 17.44
CA THR A 321 16.30 2.83 18.52
C THR A 321 15.64 1.47 18.69
N ALA A 322 16.35 0.39 18.37
CA ALA A 322 15.84 -0.96 18.55
C ALA A 322 15.57 -1.23 20.03
N VAL A 323 14.39 -1.78 20.34
CA VAL A 323 14.07 -2.24 21.70
C VAL A 323 15.05 -3.38 22.09
N PRO A 324 15.59 -3.41 23.34
CA PRO A 324 16.60 -4.40 23.72
C PRO A 324 16.14 -5.86 23.59
N GLU A 325 14.87 -6.13 23.93
CA GLU A 325 14.27 -7.46 23.84
C GLU A 325 13.28 -7.48 22.67
N GLN A 326 13.75 -7.97 21.52
CA GLN A 326 12.95 -8.08 20.31
C GLN A 326 12.00 -9.29 20.37
N PRO A 327 10.72 -9.14 20.02
CA PRO A 327 9.82 -10.28 19.91
C PRO A 327 10.29 -11.22 18.79
N ALA A 328 10.10 -12.53 18.95
CA ALA A 328 10.57 -13.52 17.97
C ALA A 328 9.99 -13.35 16.55
N HIS A 329 8.85 -12.66 16.45
CA HIS A 329 8.11 -12.43 15.22
C HIS A 329 8.29 -11.01 14.66
N ALA A 330 8.99 -10.07 15.30
CA ALA A 330 9.10 -8.71 14.79
C ALA A 330 10.40 -7.99 15.21
N PHE A 331 10.74 -6.91 14.51
CA PHE A 331 11.71 -5.92 14.98
C PHE A 331 10.98 -4.62 15.37
N VAL A 332 11.07 -4.24 16.63
CA VAL A 332 10.44 -3.05 17.21
C VAL A 332 11.49 -1.95 17.39
N PHE A 333 11.17 -0.76 16.88
CA PHE A 333 11.97 0.44 17.03
C PHE A 333 11.17 1.55 17.69
N ILE A 334 11.78 2.19 18.69
CA ILE A 334 11.33 3.49 19.20
C ILE A 334 11.81 4.56 18.23
N VAL A 335 10.94 5.50 17.90
CA VAL A 335 11.17 6.56 16.92
C VAL A 335 11.29 7.88 17.63
N ASP A 336 12.47 8.49 17.54
CA ASP A 336 12.77 9.79 18.15
C ASP A 336 13.12 10.83 17.09
N ARG A 337 12.79 12.11 17.33
CA ARG A 337 13.29 13.23 16.53
C ARG A 337 13.64 14.40 17.44
N GLY A 338 14.91 14.82 17.42
CA GLY A 338 15.35 15.97 18.22
C GLY A 338 15.23 15.79 19.75
N GLY A 339 15.18 14.54 20.23
CA GLY A 339 15.01 14.20 21.65
C GLY A 339 13.55 14.05 22.09
N GLU A 340 12.59 14.17 21.18
CA GLU A 340 11.17 13.87 21.41
C GLU A 340 10.81 12.48 20.87
N GLU A 341 10.19 11.64 21.72
CA GLU A 341 9.69 10.31 21.35
C GLU A 341 8.36 10.46 20.59
N LEU A 342 8.33 10.03 19.33
CA LEU A 342 7.18 10.14 18.44
C LEU A 342 6.26 8.92 18.51
N GLY A 343 6.79 7.75 18.90
CA GLY A 343 6.07 6.49 18.96
C GLY A 343 6.95 5.29 18.60
N SER A 344 6.32 4.20 18.14
CA SER A 344 7.02 2.97 17.77
C SER A 344 6.61 2.45 16.38
N ILE A 345 7.55 1.74 15.74
CA ILE A 345 7.32 0.98 14.51
C ILE A 345 7.65 -0.49 14.77
N ASP A 346 6.72 -1.37 14.43
CA ASP A 346 6.86 -2.81 14.54
C ASP A 346 6.99 -3.42 13.14
N PHE A 347 8.18 -3.92 12.80
CA PHE A 347 8.47 -4.63 11.56
C PHE A 347 8.18 -6.13 11.71
N ASP A 348 6.98 -6.57 11.32
CA ASP A 348 6.46 -7.94 11.48
C ASP A 348 7.09 -8.92 10.48
N LEU A 349 7.78 -9.95 10.99
CA LEU A 349 8.47 -10.97 10.21
C LEU A 349 7.54 -12.11 9.79
N LEU A 350 6.99 -12.01 8.58
CA LEU A 350 6.32 -13.14 7.96
C LEU A 350 7.33 -14.20 7.50
N ARG A 351 7.34 -15.35 8.18
CA ARG A 351 8.13 -16.55 7.79
C ARG A 351 7.25 -17.58 7.06
N PRO A 352 7.53 -17.89 5.78
CA PRO A 352 6.90 -18.98 5.06
C PRO A 352 7.19 -20.35 5.69
N GLY A 353 6.14 -21.07 6.12
CA GLY A 353 6.22 -22.51 6.37
C GLY A 353 6.59 -22.97 7.79
N SER A 354 6.43 -22.15 8.83
CA SER A 354 6.52 -22.66 10.22
C SER A 354 5.30 -23.53 10.54
N LEU A 355 5.46 -24.86 10.41
CA LEU A 355 4.67 -25.84 11.13
C LEU A 355 5.31 -25.99 12.51
N SER A 356 4.68 -25.47 13.57
CA SER A 356 4.93 -26.00 14.91
C SER A 356 3.71 -26.81 15.36
N SER A 357 3.97 -28.10 15.56
CA SER A 357 3.03 -29.10 16.04
C SER A 357 3.01 -29.16 17.56
N HIS A 358 2.79 -28.03 18.26
CA HIS A 358 2.51 -28.03 19.71
C HIS A 358 1.61 -26.85 20.08
N PRO A 359 0.65 -27.03 21.01
CA PRO A 359 -0.18 -25.93 21.48
C PRO A 359 0.64 -25.03 22.43
N PRO A 360 0.57 -23.70 22.36
CA PRO A 360 1.02 -22.88 23.46
C PRO A 360 0.07 -23.10 24.63
N ILE A 361 0.61 -23.71 25.68
CA ILE A 361 0.03 -23.71 27.02
C ILE A 361 0.01 -22.28 27.54
N ASP A 362 -1.09 -21.98 28.19
CA ASP A 362 -1.42 -20.81 28.97
C ASP A 362 -0.36 -20.50 30.04
N SER A 363 0.10 -19.24 30.08
CA SER A 363 0.31 -18.55 31.35
C SER A 363 0.48 -17.06 31.10
N MET A 364 -0.49 -16.31 31.60
CA MET A 364 -0.28 -14.91 31.99
C MET A 364 0.98 -14.77 32.85
N THR A 365 1.72 -13.69 32.60
CA THR A 365 2.36 -12.93 33.67
C THR A 365 1.86 -11.51 33.59
N ALA A 366 0.97 -11.17 34.53
CA ALA A 366 0.76 -9.80 34.94
C ALA A 366 2.05 -9.31 35.64
N GLY A 367 2.63 -8.24 35.10
CA GLY A 367 3.50 -7.31 35.81
C GLY A 367 3.17 -5.94 35.23
N SER A 368 2.21 -5.21 35.81
CA SER A 368 2.47 -4.19 36.84
C SER A 368 3.55 -3.20 36.43
N GLY A 369 3.12 -2.00 36.02
CA GLY A 369 4.00 -0.84 36.04
C GLY A 369 3.60 0.24 35.05
N ASN A 370 2.62 1.05 35.43
CA ASN A 370 2.18 2.28 34.77
C ASN A 370 1.51 2.08 33.40
N LEU A 371 0.40 2.78 33.19
CA LEU A 371 -0.08 3.09 31.85
C LEU A 371 1.10 3.74 31.12
N ALA A 372 1.78 2.99 30.25
CA ALA A 372 2.71 3.58 29.31
C ALA A 372 1.94 4.68 28.56
N PRO A 373 2.53 5.86 28.33
CA PRO A 373 1.87 6.88 27.53
C PRO A 373 1.42 6.22 26.23
N ILE A 374 0.16 6.45 25.85
CA ILE A 374 -0.39 5.92 24.60
C ILE A 374 0.30 6.70 23.48
N GLY A 375 1.51 6.27 23.11
CA GLY A 375 2.23 6.78 21.96
C GLY A 375 1.60 6.27 20.67
N ALA A 376 1.92 6.92 19.56
CA ALA A 376 1.53 6.43 18.25
C ALA A 376 2.22 5.10 17.93
N LYS A 377 1.49 4.18 17.31
CA LYS A 377 2.00 2.86 16.92
C LYS A 377 1.73 2.60 15.45
N ALA A 378 2.76 2.18 14.71
CA ALA A 378 2.64 1.75 13.33
C ALA A 378 3.14 0.32 13.16
N HIS A 379 2.35 -0.52 12.46
CA HIS A 379 2.74 -1.88 12.10
C HIS A 379 3.17 -1.93 10.63
N VAL A 380 4.37 -2.43 10.38
CA VAL A 380 4.99 -2.55 9.06
C VAL A 380 5.26 -4.02 8.76
N LEU A 381 4.85 -4.50 7.58
CA LEU A 381 5.05 -5.89 7.22
C LEU A 381 6.43 -6.14 6.59
N CYS A 382 7.18 -7.11 7.12
CA CYS A 382 8.42 -7.63 6.55
C CYS A 382 8.26 -9.06 6.04
N ARG A 383 8.45 -9.27 4.74
CA ARG A 383 8.41 -10.61 4.13
C ARG A 383 9.79 -11.23 4.11
N VAL A 384 10.02 -12.27 4.92
CA VAL A 384 11.28 -13.03 4.94
C VAL A 384 11.15 -14.27 4.06
N HIS A 385 12.14 -14.55 3.20
CA HIS A 385 12.18 -15.81 2.45
C HIS A 385 13.09 -16.82 3.15
N PRO A 386 12.61 -18.04 3.48
CA PRO A 386 13.51 -19.11 3.88
C PRO A 386 14.28 -19.53 2.63
N GLU A 387 15.60 -19.47 2.68
CA GLU A 387 16.40 -20.07 1.63
C GLU A 387 16.18 -21.59 1.61
N SER A 388 16.21 -22.12 0.40
CA SER A 388 16.00 -23.51 0.03
C SER A 388 16.71 -24.51 0.97
N GLY A 389 15.95 -25.14 1.88
CA GLY A 389 16.27 -26.45 2.43
C GLY A 389 17.48 -26.57 3.39
N SER A 390 18.04 -25.48 3.91
CA SER A 390 18.89 -25.57 5.10
C SER A 390 18.03 -25.57 6.36
N ASP A 391 18.41 -26.41 7.31
CA ASP A 391 17.70 -26.61 8.57
C ASP A 391 17.35 -25.30 9.27
N ILE A 392 16.17 -25.30 9.90
CA ILE A 392 15.61 -24.23 10.72
C ILE A 392 16.58 -23.94 11.87
N GLY A 393 17.47 -22.98 11.67
CA GLY A 393 18.45 -22.57 12.66
C GLY A 393 19.05 -21.21 12.30
N THR A 394 18.56 -20.15 12.95
CA THR A 394 19.24 -18.86 13.21
C THR A 394 19.94 -18.07 12.08
N SER A 395 19.98 -18.51 10.82
CA SER A 395 20.76 -17.86 9.76
C SER A 395 20.05 -17.77 8.40
N GLY A 396 18.88 -17.12 8.34
CA GLY A 396 18.16 -16.98 7.06
C GLY A 396 17.22 -15.78 6.93
N ASN A 397 17.43 -14.67 7.66
CA ASN A 397 16.65 -13.44 7.52
C ASN A 397 16.98 -12.71 6.20
N ARG A 398 16.72 -13.32 5.04
CA ARG A 398 16.96 -12.70 3.73
C ARG A 398 15.67 -12.29 3.03
N VAL A 399 15.72 -11.15 2.35
CA VAL A 399 14.59 -10.56 1.62
C VAL A 399 14.96 -10.33 0.14
N SER A 400 13.97 -10.41 -0.75
CA SER A 400 14.16 -10.01 -2.15
C SER A 400 14.23 -8.48 -2.27
N PHE A 401 14.73 -7.95 -3.38
CA PHE A 401 14.69 -6.50 -3.64
C PHE A 401 13.27 -5.93 -3.56
N THR A 402 12.28 -6.65 -4.11
CA THR A 402 10.85 -6.27 -4.00
C THR A 402 10.39 -6.18 -2.56
N ALA A 403 10.78 -7.13 -1.71
CA ALA A 403 10.42 -7.11 -0.30
C ALA A 403 11.13 -5.97 0.45
N ALA A 404 12.39 -5.67 0.11
CA ALA A 404 13.07 -4.49 0.64
C ALA A 404 12.38 -3.18 0.21
N GLU A 405 11.95 -3.08 -1.05
CA GLU A 405 11.18 -1.94 -1.57
C GLU A 405 9.86 -1.76 -0.83
N GLU A 406 9.12 -2.85 -0.59
CA GLU A 406 7.90 -2.84 0.24
C GLU A 406 8.19 -2.36 1.67
N ILE A 407 9.28 -2.81 2.30
CA ILE A 407 9.66 -2.34 3.66
C ILE A 407 9.90 -0.83 3.69
N PHE A 408 10.59 -0.28 2.68
CA PHE A 408 10.85 1.15 2.58
C PHE A 408 9.56 1.93 2.28
N HIS A 409 8.68 1.40 1.43
CA HIS A 409 7.37 1.97 1.14
C HIS A 409 6.52 2.11 2.40
N GLU A 410 6.32 1.01 3.12
CA GLU A 410 5.52 0.98 4.34
C GLU A 410 6.17 1.80 5.47
N PHE A 411 7.50 1.86 5.54
CA PHE A 411 8.18 2.77 6.45
C PHE A 411 7.86 4.24 6.16
N GLY A 412 7.73 4.63 4.89
CA GLY A 412 7.27 5.97 4.54
C GLY A 412 5.85 6.26 5.04
N HIS A 413 4.93 5.28 4.96
CA HIS A 413 3.59 5.42 5.56
C HIS A 413 3.65 5.49 7.08
N ALA A 414 4.45 4.62 7.73
CA ALA A 414 4.64 4.63 9.18
C ALA A 414 5.17 5.99 9.67
N LEU A 415 6.14 6.59 8.98
CA LEU A 415 6.62 7.93 9.31
C LEU A 415 5.58 9.01 9.04
N SER A 416 4.80 8.88 7.96
CA SER A 416 3.69 9.80 7.68
C SER A 416 2.61 9.73 8.75
N HIS A 417 2.46 8.55 9.38
CA HIS A 417 1.61 8.38 10.56
C HIS A 417 2.26 8.99 11.80
N LEU A 418 3.56 8.77 12.06
CA LEU A 418 4.22 9.15 13.32
C LEU A 418 4.63 10.63 13.44
N LEU A 419 5.04 11.27 12.35
CA LEU A 419 5.62 12.62 12.38
C LEU A 419 4.63 13.78 12.67
N PRO A 420 3.37 13.74 12.23
CA PRO A 420 2.41 14.81 12.51
C PRO A 420 1.93 14.81 13.97
N SER A 421 1.94 15.99 14.58
CA SER A 421 1.40 16.24 15.93
C SER A 421 -0.14 16.29 15.95
N HIS A 422 -0.79 16.60 14.83
CA HIS A 422 -2.25 16.67 14.69
C HIS A 422 -2.75 15.67 13.63
N ARG A 423 -3.66 14.77 14.01
CA ARG A 423 -4.09 13.63 13.18
C ARG A 423 -5.59 13.64 12.97
N LEU A 424 -6.07 13.18 11.80
CA LEU A 424 -7.46 12.77 11.64
C LEU A 424 -7.52 11.23 11.57
N PRO A 425 -8.61 10.62 12.07
CA PRO A 425 -8.90 9.24 11.82
C PRO A 425 -9.40 9.19 10.37
N SER A 426 -8.88 8.23 9.62
CA SER A 426 -9.33 7.95 8.27
C SER A 426 -9.19 6.47 8.06
N GLU A 427 -9.95 5.88 7.15
CA GLU A 427 -9.81 4.46 6.78
C GLU A 427 -8.37 4.09 6.32
N SER A 428 -7.55 5.10 5.97
CA SER A 428 -6.15 4.94 5.58
C SER A 428 -5.11 5.10 6.70
N GLY A 429 -5.49 5.53 7.91
CA GLY A 429 -4.55 5.76 9.04
C GLY A 429 -3.67 7.02 8.93
N ILE A 430 -3.68 7.70 7.77
CA ILE A 430 -2.89 8.93 7.46
C ILE A 430 -3.73 10.05 6.80
N GLY A 431 -5.05 10.04 6.93
CA GLY A 431 -5.98 10.98 6.25
C GLY A 431 -6.01 12.41 6.81
N HIS A 432 -4.97 12.81 7.52
CA HIS A 432 -4.69 14.23 7.71
C HIS A 432 -4.13 14.87 6.44
N LEU A 433 -3.50 14.09 5.55
CA LEU A 433 -2.99 14.54 4.25
C LEU A 433 -4.09 14.56 3.18
N PRO A 434 -4.00 15.50 2.22
CA PRO A 434 -4.74 15.37 0.98
C PRO A 434 -4.49 14.02 0.32
N LEU A 435 -5.52 13.39 -0.24
CA LEU A 435 -5.41 12.03 -0.79
C LEU A 435 -4.24 11.89 -1.77
N GLU A 436 -4.01 12.86 -2.67
CA GLU A 436 -2.93 12.82 -3.67
C GLU A 436 -1.51 12.76 -3.09
N ARG A 437 -1.35 12.95 -1.77
CA ARG A 437 -0.06 12.86 -1.09
C ARG A 437 0.20 11.57 -0.34
N LEU A 438 -0.82 10.71 -0.19
CA LEU A 438 -0.71 9.49 0.61
C LEU A 438 0.51 8.64 0.20
N GLU A 439 0.83 8.63 -1.09
CA GLU A 439 1.90 7.82 -1.69
C GLU A 439 3.21 8.58 -1.95
N CYS A 440 3.28 9.87 -1.64
CA CYS A 440 4.48 10.68 -1.92
C CYS A 440 5.67 10.25 -1.07
N ALA A 441 5.46 10.09 0.25
CA ALA A 441 6.52 9.72 1.18
C ALA A 441 6.94 8.25 1.00
N SER A 442 5.98 7.33 0.91
CA SER A 442 6.23 5.89 0.72
C SER A 442 7.08 5.62 -0.53
N THR A 443 6.65 6.15 -1.69
CA THR A 443 7.40 5.98 -2.95
C THR A 443 8.74 6.71 -2.94
N TRP A 444 8.89 7.80 -2.20
CA TRP A 444 10.19 8.46 -2.06
C TRP A 444 11.20 7.59 -1.31
N TRP A 445 10.77 6.90 -0.26
CA TRP A 445 11.60 5.98 0.49
C TRP A 445 12.12 4.83 -0.37
N GLU A 446 11.27 4.20 -1.18
CA GLU A 446 11.67 3.14 -2.13
C GLU A 446 12.88 3.50 -3.00
N ARG A 447 12.96 4.76 -3.44
CA ARG A 447 13.98 5.24 -4.40
C ARG A 447 15.38 5.19 -3.83
N TRP A 448 15.54 5.23 -2.50
CA TRP A 448 16.87 5.10 -1.88
C TRP A 448 17.52 3.74 -2.12
N LEU A 449 16.73 2.68 -2.29
CA LEU A 449 17.26 1.37 -2.69
C LEU A 449 17.84 1.38 -4.10
N TYR A 450 17.52 2.40 -4.91
CA TYR A 450 18.08 2.61 -6.23
C TYR A 450 19.37 3.44 -6.23
N HIS A 451 19.72 4.04 -5.09
CA HIS A 451 20.93 4.84 -4.96
C HIS A 451 22.18 3.94 -4.94
N PRO A 452 23.27 4.27 -5.67
CA PRO A 452 24.47 3.43 -5.73
C PRO A 452 25.08 3.11 -4.36
N ASP A 453 25.10 4.07 -3.43
CA ASP A 453 25.64 3.87 -2.08
C ASP A 453 24.81 2.91 -1.21
N ALA A 454 23.59 2.54 -1.62
CA ALA A 454 22.85 1.46 -0.95
C ALA A 454 23.57 0.11 -1.13
N ASP A 455 24.38 -0.05 -2.18
CA ASP A 455 25.03 -1.32 -2.53
C ASP A 455 26.03 -1.75 -1.47
N ASP A 456 26.80 -0.78 -0.97
CA ASP A 456 27.84 -1.01 0.04
C ASP A 456 27.24 -1.50 1.37
N VAL A 457 26.03 -1.03 1.71
CA VAL A 457 25.32 -1.44 2.93
C VAL A 457 24.59 -2.77 2.72
N LEU A 458 23.90 -2.92 1.59
CA LEU A 458 23.09 -4.12 1.29
C LEU A 458 23.96 -5.36 1.00
N CYS A 459 25.18 -5.18 0.51
CA CYS A 459 26.12 -6.25 0.20
C CYS A 459 27.55 -5.85 0.58
N PRO A 460 27.92 -5.95 1.88
CA PRO A 460 29.28 -5.68 2.33
C PRO A 460 30.32 -6.59 1.63
N GLU A 461 31.57 -6.13 1.54
CA GLU A 461 32.65 -6.85 0.88
C GLU A 461 32.75 -8.31 1.37
N GLY A 462 32.70 -9.26 0.43
CA GLY A 462 32.84 -10.69 0.70
C GLY A 462 31.54 -11.50 0.78
N GLU A 463 30.34 -10.88 0.72
CA GLU A 463 29.07 -11.62 0.88
C GLU A 463 28.45 -12.19 -0.43
N THR A 464 28.73 -11.69 -1.65
CA THR A 464 28.20 -12.32 -2.89
C THR A 464 28.87 -11.89 -4.21
N LEU A 465 28.87 -12.79 -5.21
CA LEU A 465 29.33 -12.55 -6.61
C LEU A 465 28.31 -11.80 -7.51
N GLN A 466 27.13 -11.42 -6.99
CA GLN A 466 26.06 -10.78 -7.78
C GLN A 466 25.69 -9.41 -7.22
N SER A 467 25.83 -8.37 -8.05
CA SER A 467 25.65 -6.97 -7.66
C SER A 467 24.18 -6.64 -7.35
N PRO A 468 23.88 -5.86 -6.28
CA PRO A 468 22.59 -5.21 -6.06
C PRO A 468 22.03 -4.50 -7.31
N ALA A 469 22.90 -4.05 -8.23
CA ALA A 469 22.53 -3.48 -9.51
C ALA A 469 21.69 -4.42 -10.40
N LEU A 470 21.94 -5.74 -10.36
CA LEU A 470 21.09 -6.71 -11.08
C LEU A 470 19.68 -6.71 -10.52
N ALA A 471 19.53 -6.71 -9.19
CA ALA A 471 18.23 -6.75 -8.55
C ALA A 471 17.41 -5.48 -8.82
N ARG A 472 18.06 -4.31 -8.73
CA ARG A 472 17.47 -3.03 -9.16
C ARG A 472 17.01 -3.06 -10.60
N GLN A 473 17.85 -3.52 -11.52
CA GLN A 473 17.56 -3.51 -12.94
C GLN A 473 16.39 -4.44 -13.29
N VAL A 474 16.35 -5.63 -12.68
CA VAL A 474 15.22 -6.56 -12.85
C VAL A 474 13.94 -5.93 -12.31
N ARG A 475 13.98 -5.33 -11.12
CA ARG A 475 12.82 -4.66 -10.53
C ARG A 475 12.33 -3.48 -11.37
N ALA A 476 13.24 -2.65 -11.87
CA ALA A 476 12.90 -1.53 -12.74
C ALA A 476 12.21 -1.99 -14.04
N LEU A 477 12.67 -3.11 -14.63
CA LEU A 477 12.02 -3.73 -15.79
C LEU A 477 10.62 -4.27 -15.45
N GLU A 478 10.45 -4.89 -14.27
CA GLU A 478 9.14 -5.36 -13.80
C GLU A 478 8.16 -4.19 -13.59
N THR A 479 8.61 -3.11 -12.96
CA THR A 479 7.82 -1.87 -12.79
C THR A 479 7.41 -1.33 -14.17
N TRP A 480 8.38 -1.13 -15.07
CA TRP A 480 8.11 -0.69 -16.44
C TRP A 480 7.08 -1.58 -17.14
N SER A 481 7.17 -2.90 -17.01
CA SER A 481 6.24 -3.85 -17.64
C SER A 481 4.78 -3.75 -17.21
N THR A 482 4.48 -3.02 -16.12
CA THR A 482 3.14 -2.89 -15.55
C THR A 482 2.64 -1.44 -15.42
N THR A 483 3.52 -0.45 -15.65
CA THR A 483 3.22 0.98 -15.52
C THR A 483 2.02 1.40 -16.38
N LEU A 484 1.93 0.94 -17.64
CA LEU A 484 0.82 1.31 -18.53
C LEU A 484 -0.52 0.80 -18.01
N GLN A 485 -0.61 -0.47 -17.62
CA GLN A 485 -1.86 -1.07 -17.12
C GLN A 485 -2.31 -0.37 -15.83
N CYS A 486 -1.37 0.00 -14.95
CA CYS A 486 -1.65 0.79 -13.76
C CYS A 486 -2.23 2.17 -14.11
N ALA A 487 -1.61 2.88 -15.06
CA ALA A 487 -2.07 4.20 -15.51
C ALA A 487 -3.43 4.16 -16.20
N VAL A 488 -3.67 3.16 -17.04
CA VAL A 488 -4.98 2.96 -17.69
C VAL A 488 -6.04 2.59 -16.66
N ALA A 489 -5.74 1.71 -15.70
CA ALA A 489 -6.68 1.37 -14.63
C ALA A 489 -7.04 2.60 -13.79
N ALA A 490 -6.05 3.43 -13.41
CA ALA A 490 -6.29 4.67 -12.67
C ALA A 490 -7.18 5.65 -13.46
N ALA A 491 -6.98 5.76 -14.78
CA ALA A 491 -7.81 6.59 -15.62
C ALA A 491 -9.26 6.05 -15.72
N VAL A 492 -9.42 4.73 -15.88
CA VAL A 492 -10.75 4.09 -15.88
C VAL A 492 -11.47 4.31 -14.55
N ASP A 493 -10.76 4.19 -13.42
CA ASP A 493 -11.30 4.40 -12.09
C ASP A 493 -11.82 5.84 -11.91
N MET A 494 -11.08 6.86 -12.38
CA MET A 494 -11.57 8.24 -12.38
C MET A 494 -12.80 8.42 -13.27
N GLU A 495 -12.77 7.87 -14.49
CA GLU A 495 -13.85 8.05 -15.46
C GLU A 495 -15.16 7.36 -15.04
N VAL A 496 -15.07 6.17 -14.43
CA VAL A 496 -16.26 5.43 -13.99
C VAL A 496 -16.94 6.14 -12.82
N HIS A 497 -16.17 6.72 -11.89
CA HIS A 497 -16.73 7.45 -10.73
C HIS A 497 -17.13 8.90 -11.05
N ALA A 498 -16.63 9.48 -12.16
CA ALA A 498 -17.13 10.74 -12.71
C ALA A 498 -18.46 10.58 -13.46
N SER A 499 -18.72 9.38 -14.00
CA SER A 499 -19.92 9.11 -14.79
C SER A 499 -21.10 8.72 -13.91
N SER A 500 -22.30 9.16 -14.30
CA SER A 500 -23.56 8.72 -13.70
C SER A 500 -24.05 7.37 -14.24
N THR A 501 -23.52 6.89 -15.37
CA THR A 501 -24.04 5.72 -16.09
C THR A 501 -23.00 4.68 -16.48
N ASP A 502 -21.75 5.08 -16.75
CA ASP A 502 -20.76 4.18 -17.36
C ASP A 502 -20.37 3.05 -16.40
N GLY A 503 -20.14 1.85 -16.92
CA GLY A 503 -19.38 0.81 -16.22
C GLY A 503 -17.89 0.92 -16.53
N HIS A 504 -17.08 0.04 -15.93
CA HIS A 504 -15.64 0.03 -16.14
C HIS A 504 -15.26 -0.23 -17.60
N ARG A 505 -16.03 -1.07 -18.31
CA ARG A 505 -15.78 -1.41 -19.72
C ARG A 505 -16.02 -0.21 -20.63
N GLU A 506 -17.12 0.48 -20.45
CA GLU A 506 -17.52 1.64 -21.24
C GLU A 506 -16.50 2.78 -21.07
N ALA A 507 -16.09 3.05 -19.83
CA ALA A 507 -15.04 4.01 -19.52
C ALA A 507 -13.71 3.63 -20.21
N TYR A 508 -13.31 2.35 -20.14
CA TYR A 508 -12.12 1.85 -20.82
C TYR A 508 -12.21 2.01 -22.35
N GLU A 509 -13.32 1.66 -22.99
CA GLU A 509 -13.44 1.72 -24.46
C GLU A 509 -13.38 3.14 -25.00
N ARG A 510 -13.84 4.12 -24.21
CA ARG A 510 -13.68 5.55 -24.50
C ARG A 510 -12.21 5.98 -24.39
N LEU A 511 -11.57 5.71 -23.25
CA LEU A 511 -10.15 6.02 -23.04
C LEU A 511 -9.23 5.31 -24.04
N SER A 512 -9.54 4.05 -24.38
CA SER A 512 -8.77 3.25 -25.33
C SER A 512 -8.77 3.86 -26.74
N ARG A 513 -9.90 4.45 -27.16
CA ARG A 513 -10.01 5.18 -28.44
C ARG A 513 -9.31 6.53 -28.37
N GLU A 514 -9.53 7.27 -27.28
CA GLU A 514 -8.94 8.59 -27.05
C GLU A 514 -7.41 8.54 -27.03
N LEU A 515 -6.83 7.62 -26.24
CA LEU A 515 -5.40 7.53 -25.98
C LEU A 515 -4.68 6.54 -26.90
N SER A 516 -5.40 5.99 -27.90
CA SER A 516 -4.87 5.04 -28.88
C SER A 516 -4.11 3.87 -28.23
N LEU A 517 -4.72 3.22 -27.24
CA LEU A 517 -4.08 2.14 -26.47
C LEU A 517 -3.78 0.89 -27.34
N GLY A 518 -4.55 0.67 -28.40
CA GLY A 518 -4.35 -0.43 -29.34
C GLY A 518 -4.22 -1.79 -28.64
N ASP A 519 -3.20 -2.56 -29.02
CA ASP A 519 -2.88 -3.86 -28.42
C ASP A 519 -1.96 -3.77 -27.18
N HIS A 520 -1.57 -2.56 -26.75
CA HIS A 520 -0.64 -2.37 -25.62
C HIS A 520 -1.28 -2.69 -24.26
N CYS A 521 -2.59 -2.46 -24.13
CA CYS A 521 -3.33 -2.72 -22.92
C CYS A 521 -4.72 -3.24 -23.32
N ALA A 522 -5.16 -4.36 -22.76
CA ALA A 522 -6.51 -4.89 -22.98
C ALA A 522 -7.35 -4.75 -21.72
N PHE A 523 -8.66 -4.55 -21.87
CA PHE A 523 -9.57 -4.46 -20.72
C PHE A 523 -9.45 -5.66 -19.78
N GLY A 524 -9.24 -6.88 -20.31
CA GLY A 524 -9.14 -8.09 -19.50
C GLY A 524 -8.00 -8.11 -18.48
N ASP A 525 -7.02 -7.21 -18.61
CA ASP A 525 -5.89 -7.08 -17.68
C ASP A 525 -6.21 -6.13 -16.50
N LEU A 526 -7.30 -5.35 -16.57
CA LEU A 526 -7.62 -4.27 -15.64
C LEU A 526 -8.48 -4.66 -14.42
N PRO A 527 -9.48 -5.58 -14.50
CA PRO A 527 -10.40 -5.86 -13.40
C PRO A 527 -9.75 -6.14 -12.04
N GLY A 528 -8.56 -6.75 -12.03
CA GLY A 528 -7.82 -7.01 -10.81
C GLY A 528 -7.40 -5.74 -10.06
N TYR A 529 -7.09 -4.64 -10.76
CA TYR A 529 -6.66 -3.37 -10.15
C TYR A 529 -7.78 -2.74 -9.32
N PHE A 530 -9.02 -2.78 -9.82
CA PHE A 530 -10.17 -2.21 -9.10
C PHE A 530 -10.52 -2.97 -7.82
N THR A 531 -9.93 -4.15 -7.58
CA THR A 531 -10.11 -4.88 -6.30
C THR A 531 -9.16 -4.41 -5.20
N HIS A 532 -8.24 -3.47 -5.51
CA HIS A 532 -7.34 -2.89 -4.53
C HIS A 532 -8.12 -2.13 -3.46
N LEU A 533 -7.80 -2.38 -2.19
CA LEU A 533 -8.55 -1.84 -1.05
C LEU A 533 -8.56 -0.32 -1.04
N THR A 534 -7.41 0.31 -1.30
CA THR A 534 -7.32 1.78 -1.37
C THR A 534 -8.27 2.37 -2.40
N TRP A 535 -8.50 1.70 -3.53
CA TRP A 535 -9.42 2.18 -4.58
C TRP A 535 -10.89 1.86 -4.25
N GLN A 536 -11.10 0.90 -3.35
CA GLN A 536 -12.42 0.61 -2.79
C GLN A 536 -12.81 1.58 -1.68
N ALA A 537 -11.84 2.03 -0.87
CA ALA A 537 -12.00 3.04 0.17
C ALA A 537 -12.11 4.45 -0.43
N ALA A 538 -11.28 4.78 -1.42
CA ALA A 538 -11.28 6.07 -2.11
C ALA A 538 -11.61 5.91 -3.61
N PRO A 539 -12.90 5.81 -3.99
CA PRO A 539 -13.31 5.62 -5.38
C PRO A 539 -12.92 6.80 -6.28
N GLY A 540 -12.29 6.54 -7.41
CA GLY A 540 -11.77 7.59 -8.29
C GLY A 540 -10.38 8.08 -7.90
N ALA A 541 -9.79 7.52 -6.84
CA ALA A 541 -8.44 7.81 -6.39
C ALA A 541 -7.40 6.77 -6.91
N GLY A 542 -7.65 6.16 -8.07
CA GLY A 542 -6.63 5.29 -8.68
C GLY A 542 -5.32 6.00 -9.03
N PHE A 543 -5.36 7.34 -9.17
CA PHE A 543 -4.21 8.17 -9.57
C PHE A 543 -3.18 8.39 -8.46
N LEU A 544 -3.51 8.12 -7.18
CA LEU A 544 -2.70 8.51 -6.03
C LEU A 544 -1.28 7.94 -6.09
N TYR A 545 -1.13 6.66 -6.44
CA TYR A 545 0.18 6.02 -6.54
C TYR A 545 1.05 6.65 -7.64
N LEU A 546 0.45 6.95 -8.80
CA LEU A 546 1.18 7.55 -9.93
C LEU A 546 1.55 9.01 -9.64
N TRP A 547 0.66 9.73 -8.97
CA TRP A 547 0.92 11.09 -8.50
C TRP A 547 2.06 11.11 -7.48
N GLY A 548 2.01 10.21 -6.50
CA GLY A 548 3.06 10.00 -5.51
C GLY A 548 4.39 9.66 -6.17
N ALA A 549 4.41 8.69 -7.09
CA ALA A 549 5.60 8.29 -7.82
C ALA A 549 6.21 9.42 -8.68
N ALA A 550 5.39 10.20 -9.39
CA ALA A 550 5.89 11.34 -10.15
C ALA A 550 6.46 12.44 -9.23
N SER A 551 5.72 12.77 -8.17
CA SER A 551 6.12 13.77 -7.17
C SER A 551 7.43 13.40 -6.47
N SER A 552 7.51 12.17 -5.99
CA SER A 552 8.69 11.65 -5.28
C SER A 552 9.89 11.53 -6.20
N ALA A 553 9.72 11.19 -7.47
CA ALA A 553 10.81 11.17 -8.45
C ALA A 553 11.42 12.56 -8.63
N LYS A 554 10.59 13.61 -8.76
CA LYS A 554 11.06 14.99 -8.86
C LYS A 554 11.88 15.41 -7.64
N VAL A 555 11.36 15.14 -6.44
CA VAL A 555 12.06 15.49 -5.19
C VAL A 555 13.34 14.67 -5.03
N PHE A 556 13.35 13.41 -5.44
CA PHE A 556 14.51 12.53 -5.32
C PHE A 556 15.67 12.94 -6.23
N GLN A 557 15.43 13.68 -7.33
CA GLN A 557 16.49 14.11 -8.27
C GLN A 557 17.68 14.79 -7.57
N ARG A 558 17.43 15.60 -6.54
CA ARG A 558 18.50 16.30 -5.80
C ARG A 558 19.42 15.36 -5.01
N TYR A 559 18.96 14.14 -4.72
CA TYR A 559 19.72 13.14 -3.96
C TYR A 559 20.43 12.13 -4.84
N GLN A 560 20.07 12.02 -6.13
CA GLN A 560 20.61 10.98 -7.03
C GLN A 560 22.13 10.99 -7.19
N GLN A 561 22.77 12.14 -6.96
CA GLN A 561 24.21 12.34 -7.12
C GLN A 561 24.91 12.66 -5.79
N VAL A 562 24.19 12.62 -4.66
CA VAL A 562 24.73 12.96 -3.34
C VAL A 562 25.10 11.67 -2.61
N ARG A 563 26.37 11.52 -2.23
CA ARG A 563 26.81 10.34 -1.46
C ARG A 563 26.08 10.30 -0.11
N LEU A 564 25.75 9.10 0.36
CA LEU A 564 25.07 8.92 1.65
C LEU A 564 25.87 9.53 2.81
N ASN A 565 27.20 9.45 2.76
CA ASN A 565 28.08 10.01 3.78
C ASN A 565 28.19 11.54 3.75
N ASP A 566 27.86 12.17 2.62
CA ASP A 566 27.86 13.63 2.45
C ASP A 566 26.57 14.27 2.94
N LEU A 567 25.53 13.47 3.21
CA LEU A 567 24.29 13.95 3.81
C LEU A 567 24.55 14.42 5.26
N PRO A 568 23.86 15.47 5.73
CA PRO A 568 24.00 15.94 7.12
C PRO A 568 23.68 14.85 8.15
N LEU A 569 24.25 14.98 9.36
CA LEU A 569 24.03 14.06 10.46
C LEU A 569 23.88 14.82 11.79
N PRO A 570 22.66 14.98 12.34
CA PRO A 570 21.38 14.59 11.75
C PRO A 570 20.99 15.47 10.54
N GLY A 571 20.10 14.94 9.70
CA GLY A 571 19.48 15.67 8.59
C GLY A 571 18.60 16.83 9.03
N PRO A 572 18.37 17.84 8.18
CA PRO A 572 17.45 18.92 8.48
C PRO A 572 16.00 18.38 8.55
N PRO A 573 15.26 18.66 9.62
CA PRO A 573 13.91 18.13 9.82
C PRO A 573 12.84 18.69 8.85
N ASP A 574 13.10 19.84 8.22
CA ASP A 574 12.03 20.71 7.70
C ASP A 574 11.87 20.71 6.17
N GLU A 575 12.92 20.37 5.41
CA GLU A 575 12.84 20.49 3.94
C GLU A 575 11.89 19.49 3.28
N LEU A 576 11.75 18.28 3.82
CA LEU A 576 10.86 17.23 3.27
C LEU A 576 9.51 17.17 3.99
N SER A 577 9.46 17.57 5.25
CA SER A 577 8.21 17.59 6.03
C SER A 577 7.23 18.62 5.49
N GLY A 578 7.70 19.77 4.99
CA GLY A 578 6.85 20.74 4.29
C GLY A 578 6.25 20.22 2.97
N LEU A 579 6.95 19.36 2.24
CA LEU A 579 6.51 18.86 0.93
C LEU A 579 5.43 17.78 1.04
N TRP A 580 5.49 16.92 2.06
CA TRP A 580 4.60 15.75 2.16
C TRP A 580 3.80 15.64 3.44
N LEU A 581 4.23 16.29 4.53
CA LEU A 581 3.61 16.17 5.86
C LEU A 581 2.80 17.41 6.25
N ALA A 582 2.85 18.49 5.48
CA ALA A 582 2.10 19.72 5.75
C ALA A 582 0.68 19.64 5.13
N PRO A 583 -0.39 19.45 5.93
CA PRO A 583 -1.74 19.23 5.42
C PRO A 583 -2.35 20.48 4.73
N ALA A 584 -1.90 21.68 5.11
CA ALA A 584 -2.48 22.95 4.64
C ALA A 584 -1.96 23.44 3.27
N LEU A 585 -0.93 22.81 2.72
CA LEU A 585 -0.38 23.23 1.42
C LEU A 585 -1.14 22.56 0.29
N ARG A 586 -1.41 23.31 -0.80
CA ARG A 586 -1.89 22.73 -2.06
C ARG A 586 -0.79 21.95 -2.75
N SER A 587 -1.09 20.77 -3.26
CA SER A 587 -0.12 19.98 -4.03
C SER A 587 0.17 20.65 -5.38
N PRO A 588 1.45 20.81 -5.76
CA PRO A 588 1.76 21.15 -7.13
C PRO A 588 1.43 19.96 -8.03
N ARG A 589 1.01 20.23 -9.27
CA ARG A 589 0.90 19.18 -10.28
C ARG A 589 2.29 18.57 -10.53
N PRO A 590 2.45 17.23 -10.50
CA PRO A 590 3.76 16.61 -10.65
C PRO A 590 4.25 16.71 -12.09
N GLU A 591 5.56 16.92 -12.24
CA GLU A 591 6.26 16.65 -13.50
C GLU A 591 6.39 15.13 -13.67
N ILE A 592 6.07 14.62 -14.86
CA ILE A 592 6.04 13.20 -15.15
C ILE A 592 7.41 12.67 -15.62
N ASP A 593 8.16 13.49 -16.37
CA ASP A 593 9.47 13.13 -16.95
C ASP A 593 10.50 12.60 -15.94
N PRO A 594 10.62 13.15 -14.71
CA PRO A 594 11.54 12.63 -13.70
C PRO A 594 11.32 11.15 -13.38
N TYR A 595 10.06 10.70 -13.32
CA TYR A 595 9.71 9.30 -13.05
C TYR A 595 10.19 8.37 -14.16
N PHE A 596 9.87 8.70 -15.40
CA PHE A 596 10.29 7.90 -16.56
C PHE A 596 11.80 7.91 -16.76
N THR A 597 12.46 9.04 -16.49
CA THR A 597 13.93 9.16 -16.52
C THR A 597 14.58 8.30 -15.44
N PHE A 598 14.02 8.30 -14.22
CA PHE A 598 14.48 7.46 -13.12
C PHE A 598 14.41 5.97 -13.49
N LEU A 599 13.28 5.50 -14.01
CA LEU A 599 13.14 4.11 -14.45
C LEU A 599 14.09 3.74 -15.59
N ARG A 600 14.25 4.61 -16.61
CA ARG A 600 15.21 4.39 -17.70
C ARG A 600 16.64 4.27 -17.17
N THR A 601 17.02 5.13 -16.23
CA THR A 601 18.35 5.12 -15.60
C THR A 601 18.57 3.84 -14.82
N ALA A 602 17.58 3.40 -14.03
CA ALA A 602 17.65 2.15 -13.28
C ALA A 602 17.78 0.92 -14.20
N VAL A 603 17.13 0.94 -15.36
CA VAL A 603 17.28 -0.11 -16.38
C VAL A 603 18.63 -0.04 -17.11
N ALA A 604 19.16 1.15 -17.39
CA ALA A 604 20.42 1.33 -18.11
C ALA A 604 21.65 1.02 -17.26
N ASN A 605 21.61 1.32 -15.95
CA ASN A 605 22.76 1.21 -15.04
C ASN A 605 22.95 -0.20 -14.45
N GLY A 606 22.24 -1.22 -14.95
CA GLY A 606 22.39 -2.59 -14.50
C GLY A 606 23.27 -3.45 -15.41
N PRO A 607 23.66 -4.64 -14.95
CA PRO A 607 24.60 -5.51 -15.65
C PRO A 607 24.00 -6.26 -16.86
N MET A 608 22.67 -6.25 -17.04
CA MET A 608 22.03 -6.84 -18.22
C MET A 608 22.11 -5.87 -19.40
N ASP A 609 22.51 -6.35 -20.58
CA ASP A 609 22.40 -5.55 -21.79
C ASP A 609 20.93 -5.48 -22.26
N VAL A 610 20.37 -4.28 -22.12
CA VAL A 610 19.00 -3.94 -22.50
C VAL A 610 18.97 -2.97 -23.69
N THR A 611 20.14 -2.62 -24.23
CA THR A 611 20.29 -1.72 -25.36
C THR A 611 20.27 -2.49 -26.69
N HIS A 612 19.83 -1.83 -27.76
CA HIS A 612 19.89 -2.40 -29.10
C HIS A 612 21.34 -2.48 -29.57
N SER A 613 21.86 -3.70 -29.76
CA SER A 613 22.70 -4.00 -30.92
C SER A 613 21.80 -4.31 -32.12
#